data_AF-A0A1I7X7T5-F1
#
_entry.id   AF-A0A1I7X7T5-F1
#
_cell.length_a   1.000
_cell.length_b   1.000
_cell.length_c   1.000
_cell.angle_alpha   90.00
_cell.angle_beta   90.00
_cell.angle_gamma   90.00
#
_symmetry.space_group_name_H-M   'P 1'
#
loop_
_entity.id
_entity.type
_entity.pdbx_description
1 polymer ?
#
loop_
_entity_poly.entity_id
_entity_poly.type
_entity_poly.pdbx_seq_one_letter_code
_entity_poly.pdbx_strand_id
1 'polypeptide(L)'
;MIVTEVLPGYLNGFLSIDAYFSGVCSALYLSCKAPEVNFYVILPSSDVAIVNLEGDQLACNTGIVNLTLSCNDESKWITQKGDFADKISCGVLGGKYLLAF
;
A
#
# COMPACT_ATOMS: atom_id res chain seq x y z
N MET A 1 4.93 -11.05 -4.88
CA MET A 1 5.92 -10.29 -5.66
C MET A 1 5.77 -8.83 -5.24
N ILE A 2 6.77 -8.25 -4.57
CA ILE A 2 6.76 -6.84 -4.15
C ILE A 2 7.31 -6.01 -5.30
N VAL A 3 6.65 -4.91 -5.64
CA VAL A 3 7.16 -3.97 -6.65
C VAL A 3 7.87 -2.85 -5.90
N THR A 4 9.16 -2.65 -6.19
CA THR A 4 10.01 -1.65 -5.52
C THR A 4 9.88 -0.25 -6.10
N GLU A 5 9.21 -0.12 -7.25
CA GLU A 5 8.94 1.15 -7.91
C GLU A 5 7.46 1.51 -7.73
N VAL A 6 7.19 2.67 -7.13
CA VAL A 6 5.84 3.21 -7.03
C VAL A 6 5.55 4.05 -8.28
N LEU A 7 4.31 4.04 -8.75
CA LEU A 7 3.89 4.79 -9.93
C LEU A 7 4.24 6.30 -9.81
N PRO A 8 4.44 7.01 -10.95
CA PRO A 8 4.63 8.45 -10.95
C PRO A 8 3.55 9.18 -10.16
N GLY A 9 3.94 10.13 -9.32
CA GLY A 9 3.03 10.87 -8.42
C GLY A 9 3.03 10.38 -6.97
N TYR A 10 3.72 9.28 -6.67
CA TYR A 10 3.94 8.81 -5.31
C TYR A 10 5.43 8.84 -4.94
N LEU A 11 5.71 9.08 -3.66
CA LEU A 11 7.01 8.83 -3.06
C LEU A 11 7.01 7.41 -2.45
N ASN A 12 8.20 6.82 -2.28
CA ASN A 12 8.32 5.49 -1.70
C ASN A 12 7.88 5.49 -0.23
N GLY A 13 6.87 4.70 0.09
CA GLY A 13 6.47 4.40 1.46
C GLY A 13 7.14 3.14 2.00
N PHE A 14 6.93 2.85 3.29
CA PHE A 14 7.39 1.62 3.91
C PHE A 14 6.25 0.61 3.98
N LEU A 15 6.39 -0.50 3.26
CA LEU A 15 5.44 -1.62 3.27
C LEU A 15 5.94 -2.71 4.22
N SER A 16 5.10 -3.10 5.17
CA SER A 16 5.25 -4.30 5.99
C SER A 16 4.17 -5.32 5.59
N ILE A 17 4.55 -6.60 5.59
CA ILE A 17 3.68 -7.70 5.19
C ILE A 17 3.79 -8.79 6.26
N ASP A 18 2.65 -9.09 6.89
CA ASP A 18 2.51 -10.20 7.83
C ASP A 18 1.60 -11.26 7.22
N ALA A 19 2.15 -12.44 6.96
CA ALA A 19 1.38 -13.57 6.47
C ALA A 19 0.85 -14.40 7.66
N TYR A 20 -0.45 -14.66 7.68
CA TYR A 20 -1.05 -15.56 8.65
C TYR A 20 -1.85 -16.67 7.97
N PHE A 21 -1.81 -17.85 8.58
CA PHE A 21 -2.53 -19.03 8.11
C PHE A 21 -3.50 -19.51 9.18
N SER A 22 -4.77 -19.63 8.81
CA SER A 22 -5.85 -20.00 9.73
C SER A 22 -6.22 -21.49 9.66
N GLY A 23 -5.46 -22.32 8.95
CA GLY A 23 -5.79 -23.73 8.70
C GLY A 23 -6.70 -23.95 7.49
N VAL A 24 -7.51 -22.94 7.13
CA VAL A 24 -8.47 -23.01 6.02
C VAL A 24 -8.13 -22.02 4.90
N CYS A 25 -7.57 -20.86 5.25
CA CYS A 25 -7.13 -19.85 4.29
C CYS A 25 -5.85 -19.14 4.75
N SER A 26 -5.03 -18.81 3.75
CA SER A 26 -3.91 -17.88 3.89
C SER A 26 -4.41 -16.46 3.73
N ALA A 27 -3.92 -15.57 4.57
CA ALA A 27 -4.20 -14.16 4.50
C ALA A 27 -2.93 -13.35 4.73
N LEU A 28 -2.88 -12.18 4.09
CA LEU A 28 -1.78 -11.23 4.22
C LEU A 28 -2.34 -9.98 4.88
N TYR A 29 -1.69 -9.55 5.95
CA TYR A 29 -1.91 -8.25 6.55
C TYR A 29 -0.81 -7.31 6.04
N LEU A 30 -1.23 -6.27 5.34
CA LEU A 30 -0.35 -5.25 4.78
C LEU A 30 -0.46 -4.00 5.62
N SER A 31 0.68 -3.41 5.95
CA SER A 31 0.75 -2.09 6.57
C SER A 31 1.66 -1.19 5.75
N CYS A 32 1.11 -0.10 5.25
CA CYS A 32 1.82 0.93 4.50
C CYS A 32 1.90 2.20 5.34
N LYS A 33 3.12 2.70 5.55
CA LYS A 33 3.37 3.89 6.35
C LYS A 33 4.31 4.87 5.65
N ALA A 34 4.13 6.15 5.97
CA ALA A 34 5.08 7.17 5.57
C ALA A 34 6.39 6.96 6.33
N PRO A 35 7.56 7.04 5.68
CA PRO A 35 8.84 6.97 6.38
C PRO A 35 8.97 8.16 7.33
N GLU A 36 9.42 7.90 8.56
CA GLU A 36 9.71 8.91 9.59
C GLU A 36 11.05 9.60 9.30
N VAL A 37 11.16 10.23 8.12
CA VAL A 37 12.36 10.94 7.71
C VAL A 37 12.08 12.43 7.64
N ASN A 38 12.62 13.18 8.60
CA ASN A 38 12.66 14.66 8.56
C ASN A 38 13.54 15.22 7.41
N PHE A 39 14.01 14.36 6.50
CA PHE A 39 14.97 14.70 5.45
C PHE A 39 14.30 14.92 4.07
N TYR A 40 12.99 14.76 3.96
CA TYR A 40 12.23 15.24 2.81
C TYR A 40 10.82 15.65 3.26
N VAL A 41 10.04 16.28 2.40
CA VAL A 41 8.67 16.80 2.63
C VAL A 41 7.65 15.65 2.81
N ILE A 42 7.94 14.69 3.70
CA ILE A 42 7.08 13.60 4.10
C ILE A 42 6.84 13.78 5.59
N LEU A 43 5.67 14.29 5.93
CA LEU A 43 5.26 14.43 7.32
C LEU A 43 4.69 13.08 7.79
N PRO A 44 4.74 12.77 9.10
CA PRO A 44 4.01 11.63 9.66
C PRO A 44 2.49 11.69 9.37
N SER A 45 1.99 12.89 9.02
CA SER A 45 0.62 13.17 8.58
C SER A 45 0.46 13.24 7.06
N SER A 46 1.41 12.70 6.28
CA SER A 46 1.23 12.56 4.83
C SER A 46 0.26 11.43 4.52
N ASP A 47 -0.55 11.60 3.48
CA ASP A 47 -1.44 10.54 3.03
C ASP A 47 -0.61 9.41 2.40
N VAL A 48 -0.99 8.18 2.71
CA VAL A 48 -0.36 6.96 2.21
C VAL A 48 -1.40 6.05 1.59
N ALA A 49 -1.01 5.36 0.53
CA ALA A 49 -1.87 4.45 -0.19
C ALA A 49 -1.16 3.13 -0.49
N ILE A 50 -1.92 2.04 -0.40
CA ILE A 50 -1.57 0.76 -1.01
C ILE A 50 -2.18 0.79 -2.40
N VAL A 51 -1.31 0.75 -3.41
CA VAL A 51 -1.71 0.83 -4.82
C VAL A 51 -1.38 -0.47 -5.55
N ASN A 52 -2.21 -0.83 -6.51
CA ASN A 52 -1.88 -1.90 -7.45
C ASN A 52 -0.99 -1.36 -8.60
N LEU A 53 -0.57 -2.23 -9.52
CA LEU A 53 0.21 -1.83 -10.69
C LEU A 53 -0.55 -0.93 -11.69
N GLU A 54 -1.88 -0.97 -11.68
CA GLU A 54 -2.73 -0.16 -12.55
C GLU A 54 -2.87 1.28 -12.03
N GLY A 55 -2.40 1.52 -10.80
CA GLY A 55 -2.48 2.81 -10.11
C GLY A 55 -3.71 2.98 -9.23
N ASP A 56 -4.56 1.95 -9.11
CA ASP A 56 -5.73 1.98 -8.25
C ASP A 56 -5.32 1.97 -6.79
N GLN A 57 -5.92 2.86 -6.01
CA GLN A 57 -5.77 2.91 -4.57
C GLN A 57 -6.68 1.86 -3.93
N LEU A 58 -6.09 0.72 -3.56
CA LEU A 58 -6.79 -0.36 -2.85
C LEU A 58 -7.15 0.06 -1.42
N ALA A 59 -6.29 0.87 -0.80
CA ALA A 59 -6.53 1.50 0.49
C ALA A 59 -5.74 2.81 0.59
N CYS A 60 -6.31 3.83 1.24
CA CYS A 60 -5.65 5.12 1.47
C CYS A 60 -6.02 5.67 2.85
N ASN A 61 -5.05 6.23 3.58
CA ASN A 61 -5.26 6.89 4.86
C ASN A 61 -4.11 7.84 5.19
N THR A 62 -4.30 8.75 6.14
CA THR A 62 -3.23 9.62 6.63
C THR A 62 -2.29 8.85 7.57
N GLY A 63 -0.99 8.93 7.31
CA GLY A 63 0.10 8.37 8.12
C GLY A 63 0.32 6.87 7.93
N ILE A 64 -0.68 6.04 8.28
CA ILE A 64 -0.63 4.58 8.16
C ILE A 64 -1.94 4.06 7.59
N VAL A 65 -1.85 3.18 6.59
CA VAL A 65 -2.98 2.43 6.04
C VAL A 65 -2.72 0.94 6.11
N ASN A 66 -3.75 0.17 6.47
CA ASN A 66 -3.68 -1.28 6.54
C ASN A 66 -4.67 -1.91 5.57
N LEU A 67 -4.28 -3.04 4.97
CA LEU A 67 -5.13 -3.80 4.04
C LEU A 67 -4.94 -5.30 4.29
N THR A 68 -6.04 -6.02 4.41
CA THR A 68 -6.02 -7.48 4.48
C THR A 68 -6.34 -8.06 3.12
N LEU A 69 -5.47 -8.94 2.64
CA LEU A 69 -5.70 -9.76 1.46
C LEU A 69 -6.02 -11.20 1.87
N SER A 70 -6.97 -11.81 1.18
CA SER A 70 -7.31 -13.22 1.31
C SER A 70 -7.06 -13.93 -0.02
N CYS A 71 -6.65 -15.20 0.07
CA CYS A 71 -6.61 -16.06 -1.11
C CYS A 71 -8.05 -16.48 -1.48
N ASN A 72 -8.44 -16.34 -2.75
CA ASN A 72 -9.70 -16.88 -3.25
C ASN A 72 -9.54 -18.31 -3.82
N ASP A 73 -10.64 -18.92 -4.26
CA ASP A 73 -10.65 -20.27 -4.83
C ASP A 73 -9.85 -20.40 -6.14
N GLU A 74 -9.51 -19.27 -6.79
CA GLU A 74 -8.64 -19.21 -7.97
C GLU A 74 -7.16 -19.06 -7.62
N SER A 75 -6.79 -19.18 -6.33
CA SER A 75 -5.42 -18.96 -5.84
C SER A 75 -4.87 -17.55 -6.11
N LYS A 76 -5.75 -16.54 -6.12
CA LYS A 76 -5.41 -15.12 -6.30
C LYS A 76 -5.60 -14.34 -5.00
N TRP A 77 -4.79 -13.31 -4.81
CA TRP A 77 -4.92 -12.41 -3.68
C TRP A 77 -5.98 -11.35 -3.97
N ILE A 78 -7.00 -11.29 -3.11
CA ILE A 78 -8.10 -10.33 -3.25
C ILE A 78 -8.26 -9.48 -1.99
N THR A 79 -8.71 -8.24 -2.17
CA THR A 79 -9.17 -7.39 -1.06
C THR A 79 -10.53 -7.88 -0.53
N GLN A 80 -10.96 -7.36 0.62
CA GLN A 80 -12.32 -7.61 1.13
C GLN A 80 -13.42 -7.13 0.17
N LYS A 81 -13.10 -6.20 -0.74
CA LYS A 81 -14.02 -5.70 -1.78
C LYS A 81 -14.02 -6.57 -3.04
N GLY A 82 -13.09 -7.53 -3.15
CA GLY A 82 -12.94 -8.39 -4.31
C GLY A 82 -11.95 -7.88 -5.36
N ASP A 83 -11.22 -6.79 -5.10
CA ASP A 83 -10.22 -6.27 -6.02
C ASP A 83 -8.98 -7.17 -6.04
N PHE A 84 -8.41 -7.39 -7.22
CA PHE A 84 -7.18 -8.18 -7.36
C PHE A 84 -5.95 -7.40 -6.89
N ALA A 85 -5.08 -8.08 -6.13
CA ALA A 85 -3.92 -7.49 -5.47
C ALA A 85 -2.64 -8.31 -5.69
N ASP A 86 -2.43 -8.80 -6.92
CA ASP A 86 -1.29 -9.65 -7.26
C ASP A 86 0.07 -8.91 -7.20
N LYS A 87 0.03 -7.59 -7.40
CA LYS A 87 1.20 -6.71 -7.26
C LYS A 87 0.77 -5.43 -6.58
N ILE A 88 1.45 -5.13 -5.48
CA ILE A 88 1.15 -4.01 -4.60
C ILE A 88 2.40 -3.19 -4.33
N SER A 89 2.20 -1.89 -4.19
CA SER A 89 3.21 -0.93 -3.75
C SER A 89 2.65 -0.04 -2.65
N CYS A 90 3.53 0.43 -1.75
CA CYS A 90 3.19 1.43 -0.74
C CYS A 90 3.69 2.79 -1.23
N GLY A 91 2.75 3.70 -1.51
CA GLY A 91 3.02 5.04 -1.98
C GLY A 91 2.65 6.08 -0.94
N VAL A 92 3.52 7.06 -0.75
CA VAL A 92 3.20 8.30 -0.04
C VAL A 92 2.72 9.30 -1.06
N LEU A 93 1.52 9.84 -0.87
CA LEU A 93 1.04 10.98 -1.63
C LEU A 93 1.84 12.18 -1.12
N GLY A 94 2.84 12.59 -1.91
CA GLY A 94 3.63 13.79 -1.63
C GLY A 94 2.65 14.92 -1.32
N GLY A 95 2.80 15.55 -0.15
CA GLY A 95 1.84 16.52 0.34
C GLY A 95 1.46 17.52 -0.74
N LYS A 96 0.20 18.00 -0.71
CA LYS A 96 -0.50 18.95 -1.59
C LYS A 96 0.27 20.21 -2.09
N TYR A 97 1.58 20.32 -1.87
CA TYR A 97 2.42 21.49 -2.10
C TYR A 97 3.56 21.26 -3.11
N LEU A 98 3.61 20.15 -3.84
CA LEU A 98 4.63 19.93 -4.90
C LEU A 98 4.19 20.32 -6.32
N LEU A 99 3.01 20.91 -6.50
CA LEU A 99 2.62 21.58 -7.75
C LEU A 99 2.65 23.10 -7.58
N ALA A 100 3.86 23.65 -7.50
CA ALA A 100 4.10 25.08 -7.70
C ALA A 100 5.49 25.27 -8.32
N PHE A 101 5.63 24.90 -9.60
CA PHE A 101 6.66 25.44 -10.51
C PHE A 101 6.04 25.60 -11.89
#